data_AF-A0A3M9NP36-F1
#
_entry.id   AF-A0A3M9NP36-F1
#
_cell.length_a   1.000
_cell.length_b   1.000
_cell.length_c   1.000
_cell.angle_alpha   90.00
_cell.angle_beta   90.00
_cell.angle_gamma   90.00
#
_symmetry.space_group_name_H-M   'P 1'
#
loop_
_entity.id
_entity.type
_entity.pdbx_description
1 polymer ?
#
loop_
_entity_poly.entity_id
_entity_poly.type
_entity_poly.pdbx_seq_one_letter_code
_entity_poly.pdbx_strand_id
1 'polypeptide(L)'
;MNANSTFKFIIDVGVGRSVEEWLKSQEFTVVAIGSINPEMKDSDIIQLANMKDAIIITMDKDFGELVFREKNTHKGILLLR
;
A
#
# COMPACT_ATOMS: atom_id res chain seq x y z
N MET A 1 -19.87 -16.87 11.82
CA MET A 1 -18.52 -16.85 11.19
C MET A 1 -18.34 -15.45 10.65
N ASN A 2 -17.53 -14.63 11.31
CA ASN A 2 -17.43 -13.20 11.00
C ASN A 2 -16.79 -13.03 9.62
N ALA A 3 -17.47 -12.31 8.74
CA ALA A 3 -16.97 -11.92 7.42
C ALA A 3 -15.87 -10.87 7.60
N ASN A 4 -14.69 -11.27 8.05
CA ASN A 4 -13.53 -10.40 8.02
C ASN A 4 -13.05 -10.33 6.57
N SER A 5 -13.49 -9.30 5.85
CA SER A 5 -12.75 -8.82 4.69
C SER A 5 -11.38 -8.36 5.20
N THR A 6 -10.39 -9.25 5.21
CA THR A 6 -9.04 -8.93 5.66
C THR A 6 -8.45 -7.88 4.73
N PHE A 7 -8.40 -6.63 5.18
CA PHE A 7 -7.74 -5.56 4.44
C PHE A 7 -6.25 -5.88 4.29
N LYS A 8 -5.73 -5.63 3.08
CA LYS A 8 -4.32 -5.77 2.74
C LYS A 8 -3.73 -4.39 2.51
N PHE A 9 -2.55 -4.17 3.06
CA PHE A 9 -1.83 -2.91 2.92
C PHE A 9 -0.51 -3.15 2.22
N ILE A 10 -0.20 -2.30 1.24
CA ILE A 10 1.14 -2.13 0.71
C ILE A 10 1.72 -0.87 1.36
N ILE A 11 2.88 -1.00 1.99
CA ILE A 11 3.57 0.10 2.65
C ILE A 11 4.73 0.53 1.78
N ASP A 12 4.65 1.76 1.29
CA ASP A 12 5.71 2.43 0.56
C ASP A 12 6.95 2.67 1.47
N VAL A 13 8.12 2.73 0.85
CA VAL A 13 9.41 2.82 1.54
C VAL A 13 9.47 4.03 2.48
N GLY A 14 8.87 5.16 2.09
CA GLY A 14 8.90 6.40 2.86
C GLY A 14 8.10 6.40 4.17
N VAL A 15 7.19 5.45 4.39
CA VAL A 15 6.27 5.43 5.54
C VAL A 15 6.95 4.99 6.84
N GLY A 16 7.99 4.16 6.73
CA GLY A 16 8.77 3.68 7.87
C GLY A 16 8.16 2.48 8.61
N ARG A 17 9.00 1.89 9.48
CA ARG A 17 8.78 0.59 10.12
C ARG A 17 7.72 0.57 11.22
N SER A 18 7.49 1.70 11.89
CA SER A 18 6.52 1.80 12.99
C SER A 18 5.09 1.53 12.52
N VAL A 19 4.71 2.05 11.35
CA VAL A 19 3.39 1.82 10.74
C VAL A 19 3.24 0.36 10.33
N GLU A 20 4.29 -0.23 9.75
CA GLU A 20 4.31 -1.66 9.38
C GLU A 20 4.07 -2.57 10.59
N GLU A 21 4.82 -2.36 11.67
CA GLU A 21 4.72 -3.14 12.90
C GLU A 21 3.36 -2.96 13.57
N TRP A 22 2.84 -1.72 13.60
CA TRP A 22 1.52 -1.46 14.15
C TRP A 22 0.43 -2.19 13.35
N LEU A 23 0.40 -2.09 12.02
CA LEU A 23 -0.61 -2.79 11.21
C LEU A 23 -0.55 -4.31 11.36
N LYS A 24 0.66 -4.88 11.43
CA LYS A 24 0.85 -6.31 11.71
C LYS A 24 0.32 -6.69 13.10
N SER A 25 0.53 -5.85 14.12
CA SER A 25 0.00 -6.08 15.47
C SER A 25 -1.53 -6.06 15.53
N GLN A 26 -2.18 -5.40 14.58
CA GLN A 26 -3.64 -5.38 14.41
C GLN A 26 -4.15 -6.53 13.51
N GLU A 27 -3.31 -7.53 13.22
CA GLU A 27 -3.62 -8.71 12.40
C GLU A 27 -3.98 -8.40 10.93
N PHE A 28 -3.61 -7.22 10.42
CA PHE A 28 -3.74 -6.92 9.00
C PHE A 28 -2.66 -7.62 8.17
N THR A 29 -3.00 -7.90 6.91
CA THR A 29 -2.00 -8.38 5.94
C THR A 29 -1.20 -7.20 5.40
N VAL A 30 0.13 -7.24 5.57
CA VAL A 30 1.02 -6.14 5.21
C VAL A 30 2.11 -6.60 4.27
N VAL A 31 2.35 -5.82 3.21
CA VAL A 31 3.43 -5.99 2.24
C VAL A 31 4.28 -4.72 2.25
N ALA A 32 5.48 -4.78 2.83
CA ALA A 32 6.39 -3.63 2.86
C ALA A 32 7.30 -3.63 1.62
N ILE A 33 7.23 -2.58 0.80
CA ILE A 33 8.02 -2.46 -0.43
C ILE A 33 9.52 -2.47 -0.15
N GLY A 34 9.95 -1.79 0.92
CA GLY A 34 11.36 -1.78 1.33
C GLY A 34 11.95 -3.17 1.62
N SER A 35 11.10 -4.16 1.96
CA SER A 35 11.54 -5.56 2.16
C SER A 35 11.59 -6.39 0.87
N ILE A 36 10.91 -5.94 -0.20
CA ILE A 36 10.84 -6.63 -1.49
C ILE A 36 11.87 -6.03 -2.45
N ASN A 37 11.75 -4.73 -2.70
CA ASN A 37 12.62 -3.95 -3.55
C ASN A 37 12.45 -2.46 -3.17
N PRO A 38 13.43 -1.84 -2.47
CA PRO A 38 13.34 -0.43 -2.08
C PRO A 38 13.40 0.55 -3.27
N GLU A 39 13.81 0.08 -4.46
CA GLU A 39 13.86 0.88 -5.69
C GLU A 39 12.67 0.56 -6.63
N MET A 40 11.63 -0.11 -6.13
CA MET A 40 10.43 -0.40 -6.91
C MET A 40 9.75 0.90 -7.34
N LYS A 41 9.39 1.00 -8.63
CA LYS A 41 8.74 2.20 -9.17
C LYS A 41 7.29 2.27 -8.71
N ASP A 42 6.76 3.48 -8.58
CA ASP A 42 5.37 3.72 -8.18
C ASP A 42 4.35 2.98 -9.06
N SER A 43 4.57 2.91 -10.37
CA SER A 43 3.72 2.17 -11.30
C SER A 43 3.67 0.67 -10.99
N ASP A 44 4.80 0.09 -10.59
CA ASP A 44 4.90 -1.33 -10.24
C ASP A 44 4.25 -1.59 -8.88
N ILE A 45 4.37 -0.64 -7.93
CA ILE A 45 3.69 -0.67 -6.63
C ILE A 45 2.17 -0.62 -6.83
N ILE A 46 1.67 0.25 -7.72
CA ILE A 46 0.25 0.34 -8.08
C ILE A 46 -0.25 -0.96 -8.72
N GLN A 47 0.52 -1.52 -9.66
CA GLN A 47 0.17 -2.80 -10.28
C GLN A 47 0.10 -3.92 -9.24
N LEU A 48 1.07 -3.97 -8.31
CA LEU A 48 1.07 -4.93 -7.21
C LEU A 48 -0.15 -4.75 -6.30
N ALA A 49 -0.54 -3.50 -6.01
CA ALA A 49 -1.72 -3.19 -5.21
C ALA A 49 -3.01 -3.69 -5.88
N ASN A 50 -3.14 -3.48 -7.19
CA ASN A 50 -4.26 -3.96 -8.00
C ASN A 50 -4.33 -5.49 -7.95
N MET A 51 -3.22 -6.17 -8.22
CA MET A 51 -3.15 -7.64 -8.22
C MET A 51 -3.49 -8.25 -6.86
N LYS A 52 -3.09 -7.58 -5.78
CA LYS A 52 -3.31 -8.07 -4.41
C LYS A 52 -4.64 -7.64 -3.81
N ASP A 53 -5.36 -6.74 -4.47
CA ASP A 53 -6.56 -6.10 -3.93
C ASP A 53 -6.23 -5.38 -2.59
N ALA A 54 -5.22 -4.51 -2.64
CA ALA A 54 -4.62 -3.86 -1.48
C ALA A 54 -4.71 -2.33 -1.53
N ILE A 55 -4.70 -1.71 -0.34
CA ILE A 55 -4.61 -0.25 -0.15
C ILE A 55 -3.13 0.12 -0.06
N ILE A 56 -2.70 1.15 -0.79
CA ILE A 56 -1.34 1.68 -0.70
C ILE A 56 -1.29 2.70 0.42
N ILE A 57 -0.33 2.58 1.32
CA ILE A 57 0.00 3.59 2.33
C ILE A 57 1.32 4.23 1.90
N THR A 58 1.31 5.55 1.76
CA THR A 58 2.49 6.34 1.35
C THR A 58 2.51 7.70 2.05
N MET A 59 3.66 8.35 2.05
CA MET A 59 3.83 9.76 2.40
C MET A 59 4.04 10.65 1.18
N ASP A 60 4.19 10.05 -0.01
CA ASP A 60 4.37 10.75 -1.27
C ASP A 60 3.00 11.11 -1.88
N LYS A 61 2.83 12.40 -2.17
CA LYS A 61 1.59 12.94 -2.75
C LYS A 61 1.43 12.55 -4.22
N ASP A 62 2.52 12.23 -4.91
CA ASP A 62 2.55 12.02 -6.35
C ASP A 62 1.88 10.68 -6.73
N PHE A 63 1.77 9.73 -5.79
CA PHE A 63 0.97 8.50 -5.93
C PHE A 63 -0.51 8.78 -6.27
N GLY A 64 -1.11 9.78 -5.61
CA GLY A 64 -2.51 10.15 -5.83
C GLY A 64 -2.73 10.68 -7.25
N GLU A 65 -1.77 11.45 -7.76
CA GLU A 65 -1.80 11.96 -9.13
C GLU A 65 -1.58 10.86 -10.17
N LEU A 66 -0.63 9.95 -9.91
CA LEU A 66 -0.32 8.83 -10.80
C LEU A 66 -1.54 7.92 -10.99
N VAL A 67 -2.20 7.56 -9.90
CA VAL A 67 -3.43 6.76 -9.91
C VAL A 67 -4.56 7.44 -10.67
N PHE A 68 -4.77 8.74 -10.46
CA PHE A 68 -5.82 9.50 -11.12
C PHE A 68 -5.60 9.53 -12.64
N ARG A 69 -4.35 9.70 -13.07
CA ARG A 69 -3.96 9.70 -14.49
C ARG A 69 -4.08 8.33 -15.14
N GLU A 70 -3.72 7.27 -14.43
CA GLU A 70 -3.68 5.91 -14.98
C GLU A 70 -5.03 5.18 -15.03
N LYS A 71 -6.09 5.74 -14.42
CA LYS A 71 -7.44 5.11 -14.31
C LYS A 71 -7.40 3.68 -13.73
N ASN A 72 -6.34 3.34 -13.03
CA ASN A 72 -6.09 2.00 -12.52
C ASN A 72 -7.00 1.71 -11.30
N THR A 73 -7.74 0.60 -11.37
CA THR A 73 -8.62 0.11 -10.29
C THR A 73 -7.77 -0.49 -9.17
N HIS A 74 -7.35 0.34 -8.22
CA HIS A 74 -6.73 -0.02 -6.94
C HIS A 74 -7.77 0.19 -5.83
N LYS A 75 -7.61 -0.47 -4.67
CA LYS A 75 -8.58 -0.31 -3.55
C LYS A 75 -8.55 1.06 -2.88
N GLY A 76 -7.48 1.82 -3.07
CA GLY A 76 -7.34 3.18 -2.58
C GLY A 76 -5.90 3.50 -2.18
N ILE A 77 -5.65 4.79 -1.99
CA ILE A 77 -4.41 5.31 -1.42
C ILE A 77 -4.75 5.97 -0.08
N LEU A 78 -3.98 5.63 0.95
CA LEU A 78 -3.95 6.32 2.23
C LEU A 78 -2.65 7.13 2.32
N LEU A 79 -2.78 8.45 2.25
CA LEU A 79 -1.67 9.38 2.40
C LEU A 79 -1.50 9.75 3.88
N LEU A 80 -0.31 9.49 4.44
CA LEU A 80 0.04 9.87 5.82
C LEU A 80 0.86 11.17 5.82
N ARG A 81 0.52 12.10 6.70
CA ARG A 81 1.22 13.38 6.93
C ARG A 81 1.20 13.76 8.40
#